data_AF-A0A970BSQ1-F1
#
_entry.id   AF-A0A970BSQ1-F1
#
_cell.length_a   1.000
_cell.length_b   1.000
_cell.length_c   1.000
_cell.angle_alpha   90.00
_cell.angle_beta   90.00
_cell.angle_gamma   90.00
#
_symmetry.space_group_name_H-M   'P 1'
#
loop_
_entity.id
_entity.type
_entity.pdbx_description
1 polymer ?
#
loop_
_entity_poly.entity_id
_entity_poly.type
_entity_poly.pdbx_seq_one_letter_code
_entity_poly.pdbx_strand_id
1 'polypeptide(L)'
;QIGSILPPVDWAGDGRAWLLHNTHPQKGGLMDIHGRRGVLFPDDGHPVLCSEAVDIDGDGHQEVLSWDFSAIWIYRADPAVVGEARGYDSTPVYNNSNYRGRWLLSKD
;
A
#
# COMPACT_ATOMS: atom_id res chain seq x y z
N GLN A 1 -12.02 5.24 2.70
CA GLN A 1 -11.93 4.81 4.11
C GLN A 1 -11.88 6.03 5.05
N ILE A 2 -12.68 6.07 6.11
CA ILE A 2 -12.57 7.06 7.20
C ILE A 2 -11.72 6.41 8.29
N GLY A 3 -10.60 7.02 8.70
CA GLY A 3 -9.70 6.47 9.73
C GLY A 3 -8.64 5.48 9.23
N SER A 4 -8.10 5.67 8.02
CA SER A 4 -6.97 4.88 7.51
C SER A 4 -5.72 5.06 8.40
N ILE A 5 -4.98 3.97 8.64
CA ILE A 5 -3.70 3.98 9.38
C ILE A 5 -2.54 4.59 8.58
N LEU A 6 -2.77 4.97 7.32
CA LEU A 6 -1.78 5.55 6.40
C LEU A 6 -0.48 4.71 6.35
N PRO A 7 -0.55 3.40 6.05
CA PRO A 7 0.64 2.56 6.10
C PRO A 7 1.67 3.03 5.06
N PRO A 8 2.97 3.02 5.41
CA PRO A 8 4.02 3.32 4.45
C PRO A 8 4.10 2.22 3.38
N VAL A 9 4.46 2.61 2.16
CA VAL A 9 4.60 1.77 0.97
C VAL A 9 5.80 2.25 0.17
N ASP A 10 6.76 1.37 -0.11
CA ASP A 10 7.81 1.64 -1.11
C ASP A 10 7.37 1.13 -2.49
N TRP A 11 6.47 1.88 -3.11
CA TRP A 11 5.83 1.47 -4.37
C TRP A 11 6.81 1.34 -5.53
N ALA A 12 7.84 2.20 -5.56
CA ALA A 12 8.80 2.24 -6.66
C ALA A 12 10.04 1.37 -6.40
N GLY A 13 10.25 0.87 -5.17
CA GLY A 13 11.48 0.18 -4.80
C GLY A 13 12.71 1.11 -4.79
N ASP A 14 12.51 2.41 -4.57
CA ASP A 14 13.57 3.43 -4.52
C ASP A 14 13.82 3.94 -3.09
N GLY A 15 13.06 3.43 -2.12
CA GLY A 15 13.10 3.82 -0.72
C GLY A 15 12.31 5.05 -0.37
N ARG A 16 11.58 5.64 -1.32
CA ARG A 16 10.64 6.70 -1.01
C ARG A 16 9.41 6.09 -0.35
N ALA A 17 9.22 6.42 0.92
CA ALA A 17 7.98 6.09 1.61
C ALA A 17 6.81 6.91 1.03
N TRP A 18 5.80 6.20 0.54
CA TRP A 18 4.48 6.74 0.27
C TRP A 18 3.50 6.29 1.35
N LEU A 19 2.47 7.08 1.62
CA LEU A 19 1.43 6.78 2.59
C LEU A 19 0.16 6.38 1.84
N LEU A 20 -0.33 5.16 2.07
CA LEU A 20 -1.58 4.70 1.47
C LEU A 20 -2.78 5.37 2.16
N HIS A 21 -3.46 6.29 1.45
CA HIS A 21 -4.68 6.89 1.99
C HIS A 21 -5.90 5.97 1.84
N ASN A 22 -6.21 5.62 0.58
CA ASN A 22 -7.12 4.58 0.14
C ASN A 22 -6.99 4.44 -1.38
N THR A 23 -7.74 3.55 -1.99
CA THR A 23 -7.67 3.24 -3.43
C THR A 23 -8.63 4.04 -4.30
N HIS A 24 -9.46 4.94 -3.74
CA HIS A 24 -10.43 5.68 -4.54
C HIS A 24 -9.75 6.45 -5.69
N PRO A 25 -10.14 6.25 -6.96
CA PRO A 25 -9.40 6.76 -8.12
C PRO A 25 -9.16 8.28 -8.10
N GLN A 26 -10.15 9.04 -7.63
CA GLN A 26 -10.14 10.51 -7.63
C GLN A 26 -9.74 11.15 -6.29
N LYS A 27 -9.85 10.43 -5.17
CA LYS A 27 -9.72 11.00 -3.80
C LYS A 27 -8.65 10.30 -2.96
N GLY A 28 -8.27 9.09 -3.35
CA GLY A 28 -7.25 8.27 -2.71
C GLY A 28 -5.88 8.42 -3.35
N GLY A 29 -5.13 7.33 -3.34
CA GLY A 29 -3.77 7.22 -3.86
C GLY A 29 -2.74 7.00 -2.76
N LEU A 30 -1.50 6.79 -3.22
CA LEU A 30 -0.33 6.85 -2.37
C LEU A 30 0.17 8.30 -2.34
N MET A 31 0.25 8.86 -1.13
CA MET A 31 0.58 10.27 -0.91
C MET A 31 1.99 10.41 -0.33
N ASP A 32 2.67 11.51 -0.64
CA ASP A 32 3.90 11.85 0.05
C ASP A 32 3.62 12.53 1.40
N ILE A 33 4.68 12.85 2.13
CA ILE A 33 4.61 13.52 3.45
C ILE A 33 3.97 14.92 3.41
N HIS A 34 3.79 15.50 2.23
CA HIS A 34 3.13 16.79 2.04
C HIS A 34 1.67 16.63 1.58
N GLY A 35 1.14 15.41 1.55
CA GLY A 35 -0.23 15.10 1.13
C GLY A 35 -0.43 15.13 -0.40
N ARG A 36 0.65 15.15 -1.19
CA ARG A 36 0.54 15.12 -2.66
C ARG A 36 0.45 13.67 -3.12
N ARG A 37 -0.53 13.37 -3.95
CA ARG A 37 -0.70 12.04 -4.56
C ARG A 37 0.38 11.82 -5.62
N GLY A 38 1.14 10.73 -5.51
CA GLY A 38 2.13 10.33 -6.52
C GLY A 38 1.82 9.03 -7.23
N VAL A 39 1.02 8.15 -6.62
CA VAL A 39 0.49 6.95 -7.28
C VAL A 39 -1.03 7.01 -7.23
N LEU A 40 -1.65 6.86 -8.39
CA LEU A 40 -3.08 6.86 -8.57
C LEU A 40 -3.54 5.44 -8.92
N PHE A 41 -4.70 5.06 -8.40
CA PHE A 41 -5.35 3.81 -8.78
C PHE A 41 -6.28 4.05 -9.97
N PRO A 42 -6.35 3.11 -10.93
CA PRO A 42 -7.21 3.23 -12.10
C PRO A 42 -8.69 3.21 -11.71
N ASP A 43 -9.53 3.87 -12.50
CA ASP A 43 -10.99 3.77 -12.35
C ASP A 43 -11.55 2.57 -13.13
N ASP A 44 -11.18 1.37 -12.69
CA ASP A 44 -11.43 0.08 -13.35
C ASP A 44 -12.55 -0.75 -12.70
N GLY A 45 -13.29 -0.15 -11.76
CA GLY A 45 -14.42 -0.78 -11.08
C GLY A 45 -14.07 -1.55 -9.80
N HIS A 46 -12.82 -1.45 -9.33
CA HIS A 46 -12.44 -2.02 -8.04
C HIS A 46 -13.23 -1.40 -6.86
N PRO A 47 -13.45 -2.17 -5.77
CA PRO A 47 -14.14 -1.68 -4.57
C PRO A 47 -13.26 -0.70 -3.77
N VAL A 48 -13.87 0.30 -3.13
CA VAL A 48 -13.14 1.38 -2.43
C VAL A 48 -13.48 1.48 -0.93
N LEU A 49 -14.17 0.47 -0.38
CA LEU A 49 -14.61 0.46 1.02
C LEU A 49 -13.42 0.36 1.98
N CYS A 50 -12.54 -0.61 1.75
CA CYS A 50 -11.37 -0.90 2.56
C CYS A 50 -10.12 -1.06 1.68
N SER A 51 -8.95 -0.74 2.26
CA SER A 51 -7.65 -0.91 1.62
C SER A 51 -6.55 -1.17 2.63
N GLU A 52 -5.49 -1.88 2.23
CA GLU A 52 -4.32 -2.20 3.05
C GLU A 52 -3.09 -2.35 2.14
N ALA A 53 -1.90 -2.06 2.68
CA ALA A 53 -0.65 -2.42 2.04
C ALA A 53 0.01 -3.58 2.81
N VAL A 54 0.34 -4.65 2.11
CA VAL A 54 0.98 -5.84 2.68
C VAL A 54 1.79 -6.55 1.61
N ASP A 55 2.97 -7.01 2.00
CA ASP A 55 3.79 -7.93 1.21
C ASP A 55 3.17 -9.34 1.31
N ILE A 56 2.37 -9.73 0.31
CA ILE A 56 1.64 -11.00 0.31
C ILE A 56 2.55 -12.15 -0.14
N ASP A 57 3.37 -11.92 -1.16
CA ASP A 57 4.19 -12.97 -1.77
C ASP A 57 5.58 -13.11 -1.14
N GLY A 58 5.96 -12.19 -0.24
CA GLY A 58 7.18 -12.24 0.56
C GLY A 58 8.41 -11.72 -0.18
N ASP A 59 8.23 -10.98 -1.28
CA ASP A 59 9.32 -10.44 -2.10
C ASP A 59 9.90 -9.11 -1.56
N GLY A 60 9.30 -8.58 -0.49
CA GLY A 60 9.68 -7.32 0.15
C GLY A 60 8.95 -6.10 -0.41
N HIS A 61 8.18 -6.22 -1.49
CA HIS A 61 7.29 -5.18 -1.98
C HIS A 61 5.90 -5.35 -1.41
N GLN A 62 5.22 -4.24 -1.11
CA GLN A 62 3.85 -4.32 -0.62
C GLN A 62 2.89 -4.28 -1.80
N GLU A 63 2.01 -5.27 -1.90
CA GLU A 63 0.78 -5.16 -2.66
C GLU A 63 -0.21 -4.23 -1.97
N VAL A 64 -1.01 -3.52 -2.76
CA VAL A 64 -2.16 -2.77 -2.25
C VAL A 64 -3.43 -3.57 -2.50
N LEU A 65 -4.09 -3.95 -1.41
CA LEU A 65 -5.36 -4.64 -1.42
C LEU A 65 -6.47 -3.60 -1.41
N SER A 66 -7.53 -3.87 -2.16
CA SER A 66 -8.75 -3.07 -2.20
C SER A 66 -9.95 -3.99 -2.13
N TRP A 67 -10.85 -3.83 -1.16
CA TRP A 67 -11.96 -4.76 -1.01
C TRP A 67 -13.23 -4.14 -0.46
N ASP A 68 -14.32 -4.86 -0.68
CA ASP A 68 -15.61 -4.71 -0.03
C ASP A 68 -16.16 -6.10 0.36
N PHE A 69 -17.48 -6.21 0.52
CA PHE A 69 -18.14 -7.47 0.85
C PHE A 69 -18.21 -8.49 -0.30
N SER A 70 -17.93 -8.07 -1.53
CA SER A 70 -18.15 -8.86 -2.75
C SER A 70 -16.84 -9.25 -3.45
N ALA A 71 -15.82 -8.40 -3.38
CA ALA A 71 -14.57 -8.64 -4.09
C ALA A 71 -13.35 -8.12 -3.32
N ILE A 72 -12.22 -8.74 -3.60
CA ILE A 72 -10.88 -8.25 -3.26
C ILE A 72 -10.07 -8.11 -4.54
N TRP A 73 -9.39 -6.97 -4.67
CA TRP A 73 -8.52 -6.62 -5.77
C TRP A 73 -7.12 -6.39 -5.21
N ILE A 74 -6.11 -6.75 -5.98
CA ILE A 74 -4.70 -6.67 -5.58
C ILE A 74 -3.97 -5.88 -6.66
N TYR A 75 -3.35 -4.77 -6.26
CA TYR A 75 -2.48 -3.97 -7.10
C TYR A 75 -1.03 -4.21 -6.69
N ARG A 76 -0.16 -4.43 -7.67
CA ARG A 76 1.29 -4.47 -7.49
C ARG A 76 1.96 -3.48 -8.44
N ALA A 77 3.11 -2.96 -8.03
CA ALA A 77 3.95 -2.18 -8.93
C ALA A 77 4.38 -3.07 -10.12
N ASP A 78 4.54 -2.46 -11.30
CA ASP A 78 4.96 -3.19 -12.49
C ASP A 78 6.37 -3.78 -12.26
N PRO A 79 6.51 -5.12 -12.25
CA PRO A 79 7.80 -5.78 -12.00
C PRO A 79 8.88 -5.40 -13.01
N ALA A 80 8.50 -4.90 -14.19
CA ALA A 80 9.46 -4.47 -15.21
C ALA A 80 10.18 -3.16 -14.86
N VAL A 81 9.64 -2.36 -13.93
CA VAL A 81 10.17 -1.03 -13.60
C VAL A 81 10.39 -0.78 -12.11
N VAL A 82 9.94 -1.69 -11.25
CA VAL A 82 10.16 -1.59 -9.80
C VAL A 82 11.65 -1.81 -9.48
N GLY A 83 12.18 -0.96 -8.59
CA GLY A 83 13.52 -1.10 -8.04
C GLY A 83 13.62 -2.21 -6.99
N GLU A 84 14.74 -2.25 -6.27
CA GLU A 84 14.98 -3.24 -5.22
C GLU A 84 14.05 -3.04 -4.02
N ALA A 85 13.38 -4.11 -3.58
CA ALA A 85 12.57 -4.10 -2.37
C ALA A 85 13.37 -3.63 -1.16
N ARG A 86 12.82 -2.66 -0.42
CA ARG A 86 13.30 -2.33 0.93
C ARG A 86 12.42 -3.05 1.94
N GLY A 87 13.06 -3.67 2.93
CA GLY A 87 12.38 -4.51 3.91
C GLY A 87 11.18 -3.80 4.53
N TYR A 88 10.07 -4.52 4.62
CA TYR A 88 8.88 -4.06 5.31
C TYR A 88 8.82 -4.65 6.71
N ASP A 89 8.25 -3.91 7.66
CA ASP A 89 7.94 -4.43 8.99
C ASP A 89 7.23 -5.79 8.90
N SER A 90 7.93 -6.80 9.41
CA SER A 90 7.55 -8.22 9.42
C SER A 90 6.52 -8.56 10.51
N THR A 91 5.72 -7.59 10.96
CA THR A 91 4.62 -7.84 11.90
C THR A 91 3.83 -9.05 11.39
N PRO A 92 3.72 -10.12 12.20
CA PRO A 92 3.13 -11.36 11.71
C PRO A 92 1.72 -11.11 11.17
N VAL A 93 1.43 -11.69 9.99
CA VAL A 93 0.16 -11.44 9.27
C VAL A 93 -1.08 -11.81 10.09
N TYR A 94 -0.94 -12.70 11.08
CA TYR A 94 -2.01 -13.09 12.00
C TYR A 94 -2.33 -12.04 13.09
N ASN A 95 -1.52 -10.98 13.23
CA ASN A 95 -1.74 -9.87 14.16
C ASN A 95 -2.10 -8.57 13.41
N ASN A 96 -3.09 -8.65 12.52
CA ASN A 96 -3.60 -7.49 11.81
C ASN A 96 -4.58 -6.67 12.68
N SER A 97 -4.40 -5.34 12.74
CA SER A 97 -5.23 -4.42 13.51
C SER A 97 -5.36 -3.08 12.79
N ASN A 98 -6.55 -2.49 12.81
CA ASN A 98 -6.83 -1.15 12.29
C ASN A 98 -6.20 -0.02 13.13
N TYR A 99 -5.42 -0.35 14.16
CA TYR A 99 -4.67 0.59 14.99
C TYR A 99 -3.17 0.29 15.04
N ARG A 100 -2.68 -0.64 14.21
CA ARG A 100 -1.24 -0.94 14.17
C ARG A 100 -0.46 0.18 13.49
N GLY A 101 0.75 0.42 13.97
CA GLY A 101 1.79 1.10 13.19
C GLY A 101 2.47 0.11 12.26
N ARG A 102 3.08 0.62 11.18
CA ARG A 102 3.99 -0.14 10.33
C ARG A 102 5.18 0.73 9.98
N TRP A 103 6.33 0.10 9.76
CA TRP A 103 7.59 0.76 9.46
C TRP A 103 8.09 0.32 8.09
N LEU A 104 8.63 1.28 7.32
CA LEU A 104 9.51 0.97 6.20
C LEU A 104 10.94 0.87 6.75
N LEU A 105 11.58 -0.28 6.60
CA LEU A 105 12.94 -0.50 7.10
C LEU A 105 13.95 -0.15 5.99
N SER A 106 15.06 0.49 6.37
CA SER A 106 16.21 0.58 5.47
C SER A 106 16.81 -0.81 5.26
N LYS A 107 17.25 -1.12 4.04
CA LYS A 107 18.27 -2.17 3.85
C LYS A 107 19.58 -1.59 4.41
N ASP A 108 20.09 -2.18 5.48
CA ASP A 108 21.46 -1.94 5.96
C ASP A 108 22.49 -2.52 4.97
#